data_AF-X1RXI5-F1
#
_entry.id   AF-X1RXI5-F1
#
_cell.length_a   1.000
_cell.length_b   1.000
_cell.length_c   1.000
_cell.angle_alpha   90.00
_cell.angle_beta   90.00
_cell.angle_gamma   90.00
#
_symmetry.space_group_name_H-M   'P 1'
#
loop_
_entity.id
_entity.type
_entity.pdbx_description
1 polymer ?
#
loop_
_entity_poly.entity_id
_entity_poly.type
_entity_poly.pdbx_seq_one_letter_code
_entity_poly.pdbx_strand_id
1 'polypeptide(L)'
;MDLPQDPYSLDQFFIKPTDERGHGNKVQARIPPDLARVVEIIAQSGKFPYRTASDVFRDSIWRLAGLLAPKVDDYESKTIMAKLRAVEETLKAQEAGEGLMKVIDNLGLRLMALDSIGERKRIVAKVQREFSTVTEDYWRKRALRTLKERYGEYLERPDKGSF
;
A
#
# COMPACT_ATOMS: atom_id res chain seq x y z
N MET A 1 25.85 -12.31 -3.29
CA MET A 1 25.31 -11.75 -4.53
C MET A 1 24.17 -10.85 -4.10
N ASP A 2 24.46 -9.57 -3.90
CA ASP A 2 23.47 -8.60 -3.40
C ASP A 2 22.48 -8.29 -4.52
N LEU A 3 21.20 -8.52 -4.26
CA LEU A 3 20.15 -8.08 -5.18
C LEU A 3 20.18 -6.55 -5.23
N PRO A 4 20.16 -5.93 -6.43
CA PRO A 4 20.10 -4.49 -6.53
C PRO A 4 18.85 -3.99 -5.82
N GLN A 5 19.03 -3.11 -4.83
CA GLN A 5 17.96 -2.38 -4.18
C GLN A 5 17.26 -1.57 -5.27
N ASP A 6 16.01 -1.91 -5.56
CA ASP A 6 15.20 -1.21 -6.55
C ASP A 6 15.03 0.26 -6.09
N PRO A 7 15.56 1.25 -6.83
CA PRO A 7 15.54 2.65 -6.39
C PRO A 7 14.12 3.26 -6.45
N TYR A 8 13.15 2.50 -6.95
CA TYR A 8 11.78 2.93 -7.16
C TYR A 8 10.84 2.32 -6.12
N SER A 9 10.08 3.16 -5.43
CA SER A 9 8.92 2.66 -4.66
C SER A 9 7.80 2.31 -5.65
N LEU A 10 7.27 1.09 -5.53
CA LEU A 10 6.11 0.59 -6.30
C LEU A 10 4.93 1.56 -6.24
N ASP A 11 4.77 2.26 -5.12
CA ASP A 11 3.69 3.19 -4.84
C ASP A 11 3.73 4.45 -5.73
N GLN A 12 4.86 4.72 -6.39
CA GLN A 12 5.03 5.86 -7.31
C GLN A 12 4.52 5.58 -8.73
N PHE A 13 4.27 4.32 -9.06
CA PHE A 13 3.98 3.88 -10.43
C PHE A 13 2.69 3.08 -10.54
N PHE A 14 2.14 2.62 -9.41
CA PHE A 14 0.94 1.79 -9.40
C PHE A 14 -0.32 2.63 -9.22
N ILE A 15 -0.96 2.98 -10.33
CA ILE A 15 -2.29 3.60 -10.31
C ILE A 15 -3.32 2.49 -10.27
N LYS A 16 -3.97 2.36 -9.11
CA LYS A 16 -5.03 1.38 -8.91
C LYS A 16 -6.30 1.79 -9.64
N PRO A 17 -7.07 0.83 -10.18
CA PRO A 17 -8.43 1.10 -10.62
C PRO A 17 -9.20 1.72 -9.46
N THR A 18 -9.75 2.92 -9.67
CA THR A 18 -10.38 3.72 -8.62
C THR A 18 -11.83 3.33 -8.36
N ASP A 19 -12.38 2.35 -9.08
CA ASP A 19 -13.77 1.94 -8.93
C ASP A 19 -13.89 0.51 -8.38
N GLU A 20 -14.70 0.35 -7.33
CA GLU A 20 -14.98 -0.94 -6.69
C GLU A 20 -15.81 -1.88 -7.59
N ARG A 21 -16.27 -1.38 -8.75
CA ARG A 21 -17.10 -2.10 -9.72
C ARG A 21 -16.35 -2.59 -10.96
N GLY A 22 -15.06 -2.27 -11.09
CA GLY A 22 -14.23 -2.73 -12.21
C GLY A 22 -14.55 -2.09 -13.57
N HIS A 23 -15.21 -0.93 -13.60
CA HIS A 23 -15.43 -0.17 -14.82
C HIS A 23 -14.11 0.45 -15.31
N GLY A 24 -13.56 -0.14 -16.36
CA GLY A 24 -12.48 0.46 -17.14
C GLY A 24 -13.03 1.21 -18.34
N ASN A 25 -12.55 2.43 -18.57
CA ASN A 25 -12.72 3.11 -19.86
C ASN A 25 -11.63 2.66 -20.82
N LYS A 26 -12.02 2.19 -22.01
CA LYS A 26 -11.08 1.90 -23.10
C LYS A 26 -10.87 3.17 -23.93
N VAL A 27 -9.63 3.64 -23.97
CA VAL A 27 -9.21 4.76 -24.83
C VAL A 27 -8.36 4.19 -25.96
N GLN A 28 -8.70 4.52 -27.20
CA GLN A 28 -7.90 4.19 -28.38
C GLN A 28 -7.19 5.44 -28.87
N ALA A 29 -5.90 5.32 -29.19
CA ALA A 29 -5.10 6.42 -29.73
C ALA A 29 -4.21 5.90 -30.87
N ARG A 30 -3.92 6.78 -31.83
CA ARG A 30 -2.92 6.52 -32.87
C ARG A 30 -1.59 7.11 -32.42
N ILE A 31 -0.55 6.30 -32.35
CA ILE A 31 0.80 6.70 -31.95
C ILE A 31 1.82 6.24 -33.00
N PRO A 32 2.98 6.90 -33.10
CA PRO A 32 4.08 6.42 -33.94
C PRO A 32 4.48 4.98 -33.55
N PRO A 33 4.72 4.08 -34.52
CA PRO A 33 5.11 2.69 -34.24
C PRO A 33 6.36 2.57 -33.36
N ASP A 34 7.36 3.43 -33.60
CA ASP A 34 8.60 3.43 -32.82
C ASP A 34 8.36 3.79 -31.35
N LEU A 35 7.42 4.69 -31.08
CA LEU A 35 7.04 5.04 -29.71
C LEU A 35 6.36 3.84 -29.02
N ALA A 36 5.47 3.13 -29.72
CA ALA A 36 4.85 1.92 -29.20
C ALA A 36 5.91 0.88 -28.82
N ARG A 37 6.90 0.68 -29.71
CA ARG A 37 8.05 -0.22 -29.49
C ARG A 37 8.87 0.18 -28.26
N VAL A 38 9.16 1.47 -28.10
CA VAL A 38 9.91 1.98 -26.93
C VAL A 38 9.16 1.70 -25.63
N VAL A 39 7.85 1.91 -25.61
CA VAL A 39 7.01 1.65 -24.42
C VAL A 39 7.00 0.16 -24.05
N GLU A 40 6.92 -0.73 -25.05
CA GLU A 40 7.04 -2.17 -24.82
C GLU A 40 8.40 -2.55 -24.21
N ILE A 41 9.49 -1.99 -24.73
CA ILE A 41 10.84 -2.22 -24.21
C ILE A 41 10.94 -1.76 -22.75
N ILE A 42 10.36 -0.60 -22.41
CA ILE A 42 10.33 -0.09 -21.04
C ILE A 42 9.60 -1.07 -20.11
N ALA A 43 8.40 -1.52 -20.49
CA ALA A 43 7.62 -2.46 -19.68
C ALA A 43 8.33 -3.81 -19.52
N GLN A 44 8.98 -4.32 -20.58
CA GLN A 44 9.70 -5.60 -20.55
C GLN A 44 11.06 -5.52 -19.85
N SER A 45 11.61 -4.33 -19.64
CA SER A 45 12.95 -4.16 -19.07
C SER A 45 13.07 -4.66 -17.62
N GLY A 46 11.94 -4.79 -16.90
CA GLY A 46 11.91 -5.13 -15.47
C GLY A 46 12.56 -4.08 -14.56
N LYS A 47 13.04 -2.95 -15.11
CA LYS A 47 13.65 -1.84 -14.35
C LYS A 47 12.61 -0.97 -13.64
N PHE A 48 11.37 -1.05 -14.09
CA PHE A 48 10.24 -0.30 -13.57
C PHE A 48 9.11 -1.27 -13.25
N PRO A 49 8.20 -0.94 -12.34
CA PRO A 49 7.15 -1.85 -11.90
C PRO A 49 5.95 -1.91 -12.84
N TYR A 50 6.18 -1.73 -14.14
CA TYR A 50 5.17 -1.89 -15.16
C TYR A 50 5.11 -3.34 -15.60
N ARG A 51 3.91 -3.93 -15.59
CA ARG A 51 3.71 -5.30 -16.08
C ARG A 51 3.42 -5.32 -17.57
N THR A 52 2.80 -4.25 -18.07
CA THR A 52 2.35 -4.14 -19.45
C THR A 52 2.64 -2.74 -20.01
N ALA A 53 2.70 -2.61 -21.33
CA ALA A 53 2.75 -1.32 -22.01
C ALA A 53 1.59 -0.39 -21.62
N SER A 54 0.41 -0.97 -21.35
CA SER A 54 -0.77 -0.22 -20.88
C SER A 54 -0.56 0.45 -19.52
N ASP A 55 0.24 -0.14 -18.62
CA ASP A 55 0.55 0.47 -17.33
C ASP A 55 1.42 1.72 -17.50
N VAL A 56 2.38 1.67 -18.42
CA VAL A 56 3.22 2.84 -18.78
C VAL A 56 2.34 3.98 -19.31
N PHE A 57 1.39 3.68 -20.21
CA PHE A 57 0.48 4.69 -20.74
C PHE A 57 -0.45 5.25 -19.66
N ARG A 58 -0.98 4.41 -18.77
CA ARG A 58 -1.84 4.84 -17.66
C ARG A 58 -1.11 5.83 -16.75
N ASP A 59 0.12 5.50 -16.35
CA ASP A 59 0.95 6.36 -15.50
C ASP A 59 1.31 7.67 -16.21
N SER A 60 1.69 7.60 -17.49
CA SER A 60 2.02 8.78 -18.29
C SER A 60 0.83 9.74 -18.40
N ILE A 61 -0.37 9.22 -18.70
CA ILE A 61 -1.61 10.02 -18.80
C ILE A 61 -1.94 10.66 -17.47
N TRP A 62 -1.88 9.90 -16.37
CA TRP A 62 -2.17 10.41 -15.04
C TRP A 62 -1.22 11.53 -14.61
N ARG A 63 0.09 11.32 -14.77
CA ARG A 63 1.10 12.33 -14.46
C ARG A 63 0.91 13.59 -15.31
N LEU A 64 0.67 13.41 -16.60
CA LEU A 64 0.42 14.53 -17.51
C LEU A 64 -0.86 15.29 -17.15
N ALA A 65 -1.95 14.58 -16.84
CA ALA A 65 -3.20 15.18 -16.38
C ALA A 65 -2.99 15.95 -15.07
N GLY A 66 -2.23 15.39 -14.11
CA GLY A 66 -1.88 16.08 -12.87
C GLY A 66 -1.05 17.36 -13.06
N LEU A 67 -0.23 17.40 -14.10
CA LEU A 67 0.58 18.57 -14.47
C LEU A 67 -0.21 19.63 -15.24
N LEU A 68 -1.16 19.21 -16.09
CA LEU A 68 -1.95 20.10 -16.94
C LEU A 68 -3.20 20.64 -16.24
N ALA A 69 -3.91 19.82 -15.43
CA ALA A 69 -5.19 20.20 -14.84
C ALA A 69 -5.15 21.50 -14.01
N PRO A 70 -4.10 21.80 -13.21
CA PRO A 70 -4.04 23.09 -12.50
C PRO A 70 -3.89 24.30 -13.42
N LYS A 71 -3.38 24.11 -14.65
CA LYS A 71 -3.14 25.17 -15.63
C LYS A 71 -4.35 25.46 -16.49
N VAL A 72 -5.32 24.54 -16.55
CA VAL A 72 -6.62 24.80 -17.17
C VAL A 72 -7.44 25.57 -16.15
N ASP A 73 -7.83 26.80 -16.48
CA ASP A 73 -8.70 27.60 -15.60
C ASP A 73 -10.16 27.16 -15.72
N ASP A 74 -10.38 25.88 -15.45
CA ASP A 74 -11.68 25.23 -15.45
C ASP A 74 -11.93 24.62 -14.07
N TYR A 75 -13.06 24.98 -13.48
CA TYR A 75 -13.47 24.53 -12.15
C TYR A 75 -13.76 23.02 -12.14
N GLU A 76 -14.29 22.48 -13.24
CA GLU A 76 -14.64 21.07 -13.36
C GLU A 76 -13.38 20.19 -13.35
N SER A 77 -12.38 20.51 -14.18
CA SER A 77 -11.09 19.83 -14.25
C SER A 77 -10.35 19.82 -12.90
N LYS A 78 -10.34 20.94 -12.19
CA LYS A 78 -9.74 21.04 -10.84
C LYS A 78 -10.46 20.16 -9.82
N THR A 79 -11.80 20.14 -9.86
CA THR A 79 -12.63 19.35 -8.95
C THR A 79 -12.49 17.84 -9.19
N ILE A 80 -12.45 17.40 -10.45
CA ILE A 80 -12.28 15.99 -10.82
C ILE A 80 -10.92 15.48 -10.32
N MET A 81 -9.83 16.21 -10.57
CA MET A 81 -8.50 15.79 -10.11
C MET A 81 -8.39 15.77 -8.59
N ALA A 82 -9.02 16.73 -7.89
CA ALA A 82 -9.06 16.73 -6.43
C ALA A 82 -9.80 15.48 -5.89
N LYS A 83 -10.95 15.13 -6.49
CA LYS A 83 -11.68 13.90 -6.15
C LYS A 83 -10.83 12.65 -6.38
N LEU A 84 -10.17 12.55 -7.53
CA LEU A 84 -9.34 11.39 -7.87
C LEU A 84 -8.18 11.21 -6.89
N ARG A 85 -7.52 12.30 -6.47
CA ARG A 85 -6.46 12.26 -5.44
C ARG A 85 -7.00 11.83 -4.07
N ALA A 86 -8.16 12.37 -3.66
CA ALA A 86 -8.78 11.98 -2.40
C ALA A 86 -9.15 10.49 -2.36
N VAL A 87 -9.61 9.92 -3.48
CA VAL A 87 -9.85 8.47 -3.59
C VAL A 87 -8.54 7.71 -3.50
N GLU A 88 -7.48 8.13 -4.21
CA GLU A 88 -6.16 7.49 -4.15
C GLU A 88 -5.60 7.47 -2.71
N GLU A 89 -5.68 8.60 -2.00
CA GLU A 89 -5.25 8.71 -0.60
C GLU A 89 -6.07 7.80 0.31
N THR A 90 -7.39 7.71 0.08
CA THR A 90 -8.27 6.81 0.84
C THR A 90 -7.90 5.35 0.61
N LEU A 91 -7.63 4.95 -0.64
CA LEU A 91 -7.22 3.58 -0.97
C LEU A 91 -5.86 3.24 -0.34
N LYS A 92 -4.89 4.17 -0.39
CA LYS A 92 -3.58 3.97 0.27
C LYS A 92 -3.74 3.78 1.78
N ALA A 93 -4.56 4.61 2.42
CA ALA A 93 -4.85 4.46 3.85
C ALA A 93 -5.54 3.12 4.15
N GLN A 94 -6.51 2.68 3.34
CA GLN A 94 -7.16 1.39 3.49
C GLN A 94 -6.16 0.23 3.39
N GLU A 95 -5.25 0.26 2.43
CA GLU A 95 -4.23 -0.77 2.23
C GLU A 95 -3.22 -0.85 3.36
N ALA A 96 -2.78 0.31 3.87
CA ALA A 96 -1.96 0.37 5.07
C ALA A 96 -2.68 -0.30 6.24
N GLY A 97 -3.97 -0.02 6.41
CA GLY A 97 -4.85 -0.66 7.38
C GLY A 97 -4.95 -2.19 7.20
N GLU A 98 -5.21 -2.66 5.99
CA GLU A 98 -5.25 -4.09 5.68
C GLU A 98 -3.93 -4.80 5.96
N GLY A 99 -2.80 -4.15 5.66
CA GLY A 99 -1.47 -4.67 5.95
C GLY A 99 -1.28 -4.95 7.45
N LEU A 100 -1.68 -4.00 8.31
CA LEU A 100 -1.63 -4.18 9.76
C LEU A 100 -2.54 -5.32 10.22
N MET A 101 -3.76 -5.43 9.68
CA MET A 101 -4.70 -6.49 10.04
C MET A 101 -4.18 -7.88 9.62
N LYS A 102 -3.60 -8.00 8.42
CA LYS A 102 -2.94 -9.24 7.95
C LYS A 102 -1.82 -9.68 8.88
N VAL A 103 -1.05 -8.76 9.45
CA VAL A 103 -0.02 -9.09 10.45
C VAL A 103 -0.65 -9.69 11.71
N ILE A 104 -1.75 -9.12 12.21
CA ILE A 104 -2.49 -9.64 13.38
C ILE A 104 -3.08 -11.03 13.10
N ASP A 105 -3.64 -11.23 11.91
CA ASP A 105 -4.23 -12.52 11.52
C ASP A 105 -3.16 -13.61 11.41
N ASN A 106 -2.01 -13.29 10.81
CA ASN A 106 -0.87 -14.22 10.70
C ASN A 106 -0.17 -14.47 12.06
N LEU A 107 -0.30 -13.55 13.01
CA LEU A 107 0.28 -13.71 14.34
C LEU A 107 -0.27 -14.93 15.05
N GLY A 108 -1.57 -15.23 14.91
CA GLY A 108 -2.20 -16.38 15.58
C GLY A 108 -1.55 -17.71 15.19
N LEU A 109 -1.35 -17.93 13.88
CA LEU A 109 -0.67 -19.12 13.36
C LEU A 109 0.77 -19.21 13.87
N ARG A 110 1.49 -18.09 13.94
CA ARG A 110 2.86 -18.05 14.47
C ARG A 110 2.93 -18.35 15.96
N LEU A 111 1.97 -17.85 16.75
CA LEU A 111 1.95 -18.10 18.19
C LEU A 111 1.62 -19.56 18.51
N MET A 112 0.75 -20.21 17.73
CA MET A 112 0.43 -21.64 17.88
C MET A 112 1.65 -22.53 17.65
N ALA A 113 2.56 -22.13 16.76
CA ALA A 113 3.78 -22.88 16.45
C ALA A 113 4.89 -22.75 17.52
N LEU A 114 4.69 -21.95 18.57
CA LEU A 114 5.68 -21.72 19.62
C LEU A 114 5.33 -22.50 20.88
N ASP A 115 6.32 -23.16 21.46
CA ASP A 115 6.13 -24.00 22.65
C ASP A 115 6.13 -23.20 23.96
N SER A 116 6.74 -22.01 23.96
CA SER A 116 6.93 -21.19 25.17
C SER A 116 6.01 -19.97 25.21
N ILE A 117 5.29 -19.81 26.34
CA ILE A 117 4.51 -18.60 26.63
C ILE A 117 5.40 -17.35 26.64
N GLY A 118 6.65 -17.46 27.12
CA GLY A 118 7.59 -16.34 27.15
C GLY A 118 7.95 -15.83 25.75
N GLU A 119 8.11 -16.73 24.78
CA GLU A 119 8.37 -16.37 23.38
C GLU A 119 7.14 -15.73 22.73
N ARG A 120 5.95 -16.29 22.99
CA ARG A 120 4.68 -15.70 22.56
C ARG A 120 4.55 -14.26 23.05
N LYS A 121 4.79 -14.01 24.35
CA LYS A 121 4.78 -12.64 24.94
C LYS A 121 5.77 -11.70 24.24
N ARG A 122 7.00 -12.15 23.98
CA ARG A 122 8.01 -11.33 23.30
C ARG A 122 7.61 -10.93 21.88
N ILE A 123 7.03 -11.85 21.11
CA ILE A 123 6.60 -11.57 19.74
C ILE A 123 5.42 -10.61 19.73
N VAL A 124 4.40 -10.83 20.57
CA VAL A 124 3.25 -9.92 20.66
C VAL A 124 3.71 -8.50 21.08
N ALA A 125 4.62 -8.39 22.06
CA ALA A 125 5.19 -7.11 22.47
C ALA A 125 6.06 -6.45 21.38
N LYS A 126 6.71 -7.24 20.51
CA LYS A 126 7.44 -6.72 19.35
C LYS A 126 6.47 -6.11 18.33
N VAL A 127 5.41 -6.84 17.96
CA VAL A 127 4.37 -6.37 17.03
C VAL A 127 3.68 -5.11 17.57
N GLN A 128 3.37 -5.06 18.87
CA GLN A 128 2.79 -3.87 19.50
C GLN A 128 3.70 -2.63 19.39
N ARG A 129 5.01 -2.80 19.59
CA ARG A 129 5.99 -1.72 19.42
C ARG A 129 6.07 -1.25 17.97
N GLU A 130 6.13 -2.17 17.02
CA GLU A 130 6.14 -1.84 15.58
C GLU A 130 4.89 -1.05 15.20
N PHE A 131 3.69 -1.46 15.63
CA PHE A 131 2.45 -0.74 15.35
C PHE A 131 2.43 0.66 15.98
N SER A 132 3.08 0.86 17.12
CA SER A 132 3.16 2.16 17.79
C SER A 132 4.00 3.18 17.00
N THR A 133 4.89 2.72 16.11
CA THR A 133 5.68 3.59 15.22
C THR A 133 4.93 4.05 13.98
N VAL A 134 3.75 3.48 13.69
CA VAL A 134 2.91 3.88 12.55
C VAL A 134 2.38 5.30 12.78
N THR A 135 2.56 6.16 11.79
CA THR A 135 2.15 7.58 11.85
C THR A 135 0.65 7.78 11.69
N GLU A 136 -0.04 6.90 10.95
CA GLU A 136 -1.50 6.96 10.75
C GLU A 136 -2.29 6.65 12.02
N ASP A 137 -2.99 7.65 12.54
CA ASP A 137 -3.63 7.57 13.86
C ASP A 137 -4.80 6.59 13.93
N TYR A 138 -5.69 6.60 12.92
CA TYR A 138 -6.89 5.74 12.92
C TYR A 138 -6.53 4.26 12.85
N TRP A 139 -5.75 3.85 11.85
CA TRP A 139 -5.40 2.44 11.63
C TRP A 139 -4.48 1.90 12.72
N ARG A 140 -3.53 2.71 13.22
CA ARG A 140 -2.74 2.36 14.41
C ARG A 140 -3.64 2.06 15.60
N LYS A 141 -4.56 2.99 15.94
CA LYS A 141 -5.46 2.82 17.10
C LYS A 141 -6.32 1.56 16.95
N ARG A 142 -6.85 1.33 15.75
CA ARG A 142 -7.65 0.14 15.44
C ARG A 142 -6.83 -1.15 15.58
N ALA A 143 -5.64 -1.21 14.98
CA ALA A 143 -4.76 -2.38 15.04
C ALA A 143 -4.31 -2.68 16.47
N LEU A 144 -3.90 -1.67 17.25
CA LEU A 144 -3.53 -1.84 18.66
C LEU A 144 -4.69 -2.33 19.53
N ARG A 145 -5.90 -1.80 19.29
CA ARG A 145 -7.12 -2.27 19.97
C ARG A 145 -7.37 -3.75 19.65
N THR A 146 -7.37 -4.12 18.37
CA THR A 146 -7.58 -5.52 17.95
C THR A 146 -6.49 -6.46 18.46
N LEU A 147 -5.23 -6.02 18.47
CA LEU A 147 -4.12 -6.78 19.04
C LEU A 147 -4.35 -7.05 20.54
N LYS A 148 -4.81 -6.04 21.29
CA LYS A 148 -5.13 -6.16 22.71
C LYS A 148 -6.35 -7.06 22.95
N GLU A 149 -7.40 -6.93 22.14
CA GLU A 149 -8.61 -7.77 22.23
C GLU A 149 -8.31 -9.25 22.00
N ARG A 150 -7.44 -9.57 21.02
CA ARG A 150 -7.13 -10.96 20.66
C ARG A 150 -6.00 -11.58 21.48
N TYR A 151 -4.99 -10.79 21.85
CA TYR A 151 -3.73 -11.28 22.43
C TYR A 151 -3.36 -10.56 23.73
N GLY A 152 -4.33 -9.93 24.41
CA GLY A 152 -4.12 -9.16 25.63
C GLY A 152 -3.43 -9.95 26.75
N GLU A 153 -3.72 -11.25 26.87
CA GLU A 153 -3.07 -12.16 27.84
C GLU A 153 -1.54 -12.22 27.70
N TYR A 154 -1.02 -11.97 26.49
CA TYR A 154 0.42 -11.95 26.22
C TYR A 154 1.05 -10.58 26.45
N LEU A 155 0.24 -9.53 26.59
CA LEU A 155 0.66 -8.14 26.80
C LEU A 155 0.70 -7.75 28.29
N GLU A 156 0.05 -8.53 29.15
CA GLU A 156 0.10 -8.31 30.59
C GLU A 156 1.50 -8.61 31.15
N ARG A 157 2.01 -7.66 31.94
CA ARG A 157 3.32 -7.73 32.59
C ARG A 157 3.41 -9.04 33.39
N PRO A 158 4.58 -9.72 33.42
CA PRO A 158 4.79 -10.75 34.42
C PRO A 158 4.57 -10.11 35.79
N ASP A 159 3.75 -10.76 36.63
CA ASP A 159 3.54 -10.37 38.01
C ASP A 159 4.89 -10.07 38.66
N LYS A 160 5.02 -8.86 39.20
CA LYS A 160 6.06 -8.57 40.18
C LYS A 160 5.69 -9.34 41.44
N GLY A 161 6.18 -10.56 41.58
CA GLY A 161 6.15 -11.26 42.86
C GLY A 161 5.94 -12.76 42.73
N SER A 162 7.05 -13.49 42.72
CA SER A 162 7.24 -14.75 43.45
C SER A 162 8.65 -15.26 43.12
N PHE A 163 9.65 -14.77 43.85
CA PHE A 163 10.75 -15.51 44.46
C PHE A 163 11.54 -14.53 45.36
#